data_AF-A0A2G6NH80-F1
#
_entry.id   AF-A0A2G6NH80-F1
#
_cell.length_a   1.000
_cell.length_b   1.000
_cell.length_c   1.000
_cell.angle_alpha   90.00
_cell.angle_beta   90.00
_cell.angle_gamma   90.00
#
_symmetry.space_group_name_H-M   'P 1'
#
loop_
_entity.id
_entity.type
_entity.pdbx_description
1 polymer ?
#
loop_
_entity_poly.entity_id
_entity_poly.type
_entity_poly.pdbx_seq_one_letter_code
_entity_poly.pdbx_strand_id
1 'polypeptide(L)'
;MEKLNALTSLDGRYRRLTEDLRHSFSEFGLIRNRHRVEMAWLEFILADLKLAAVTESELDAIAALKAPLTEAGAARIKEIERKTNHDVKALEYYIKSQMDAAGLGHLSEWVHFACTSDDINNTAYALMVGEGKALLLAELNRVLAQLETLARDFRSIPMMSRTHGQPATPTTLGKELVNFAWRLDRERKTLAALPIMAKMNGATGNYNAHAVTFPDIDWIDAGERFLTTALGVEPILFSTQINPNHYLSEILHALIRMAATCIDLDRDFWGYISLGYFRQKTETCEVGSSTMPHKVNPIDFENSEGNMGMAISMMDHLAVKLLNSRFQRDLTDSTVLRNLGAVFGYLVIGLKNTLKGLKKVEIDGRVLAADLEQNPELLAEPIQTMMRVYGEPQPYEKLKALTRGKRISLAEMGTFIDSLTAVPDPVKARMKQLTPATYIGMAEALVDRYFSDKPTS
;
A
#
# COMPACT_ATOMS: atom_id res chain seq x y z
N MET A 1 7.21 -21.63 22.20
CA MET A 1 5.96 -21.43 22.98
C MET A 1 5.35 -20.04 22.80
N GLU A 2 6.10 -18.96 22.61
CA GLU A 2 5.55 -17.59 22.52
C GLU A 2 4.55 -17.32 21.38
N LYS A 3 4.64 -18.01 20.24
CA LYS A 3 3.80 -17.71 19.06
C LYS A 3 2.30 -18.04 19.22
N LEU A 4 1.96 -19.07 20.01
CA LEU A 4 0.55 -19.51 20.14
C LEU A 4 -0.26 -18.66 21.13
N ASN A 5 0.42 -17.98 22.06
CA ASN A 5 -0.21 -17.15 23.08
C ASN A 5 -0.12 -15.65 22.77
N ALA A 6 0.26 -15.29 21.53
CA ALA A 6 0.30 -13.90 21.10
C ALA A 6 -1.12 -13.30 21.10
N LEU A 7 -1.28 -12.12 21.68
CA LEU A 7 -2.58 -11.44 21.75
C LEU A 7 -3.06 -11.02 20.35
N THR A 8 -2.15 -10.59 19.49
CA THR A 8 -2.46 -10.19 18.12
C THR A 8 -2.12 -11.32 17.14
N SER A 9 -2.90 -11.43 16.07
CA SER A 9 -2.61 -12.36 14.99
C SER A 9 -1.35 -12.00 14.20
N LEU A 10 -0.94 -10.72 14.25
CA LEU A 10 0.26 -10.21 13.57
C LEU A 10 1.55 -10.84 14.10
N ASP A 11 1.65 -11.03 15.42
CA ASP A 11 2.82 -11.61 16.09
C ASP A 11 2.69 -13.12 16.34
N GLY A 12 1.48 -13.66 16.17
CA GLY A 12 1.16 -15.09 16.27
C GLY A 12 1.00 -15.75 14.91
N ARG A 13 -0.26 -15.92 14.49
CA ARG A 13 -0.67 -16.65 13.27
C ARG A 13 0.05 -16.16 12.01
N TYR A 14 0.21 -14.85 11.85
CA TYR A 14 0.76 -14.21 10.66
C TYR A 14 2.21 -13.76 10.79
N ARG A 15 2.90 -14.12 11.88
CA ARG A 15 4.28 -13.69 12.14
C ARG A 15 5.23 -13.91 10.96
N ARG A 16 5.09 -15.03 10.25
CA ARG A 16 5.92 -15.33 9.08
C ARG A 16 5.78 -14.28 7.96
N LEU A 17 4.63 -13.63 7.85
CA LEU A 17 4.35 -12.62 6.84
C LEU A 17 4.82 -11.22 7.26
N THR A 18 4.94 -10.97 8.57
CA THR A 18 5.24 -9.68 9.18
C THR A 18 6.66 -9.58 9.77
N GLU A 19 7.48 -10.63 9.65
CA GLU A 19 8.82 -10.69 10.26
C GLU A 19 9.71 -9.50 9.86
N ASP A 20 9.70 -9.12 8.58
CA ASP A 20 10.47 -7.99 8.05
C ASP A 20 10.11 -6.65 8.71
N LEU A 21 8.85 -6.49 9.17
CA LEU A 21 8.38 -5.27 9.84
C LEU A 21 8.84 -5.18 11.30
N ARG A 22 9.21 -6.30 11.93
CA ARG A 22 9.60 -6.32 13.35
C ARG A 22 10.88 -5.52 13.57
N HIS A 23 11.80 -5.53 12.62
CA HIS A 23 13.02 -4.74 12.71
C HIS A 23 12.76 -3.23 12.62
N SER A 24 11.67 -2.81 11.95
CA SER A 24 11.33 -1.40 11.76
C SER A 24 10.39 -0.88 12.84
N PHE A 25 9.27 -1.55 13.10
CA PHE A 25 8.15 -1.00 13.88
C PHE A 25 7.98 -1.57 15.29
N SER A 26 8.80 -2.53 15.70
CA SER A 26 8.78 -2.99 17.10
C SER A 26 9.38 -1.93 18.03
N GLU A 27 9.27 -2.15 19.33
CA GLU A 27 9.98 -1.32 20.31
C GLU A 27 11.51 -1.35 20.10
N PHE A 28 12.06 -2.51 19.68
CA PHE A 28 13.46 -2.57 19.26
C PHE A 28 13.73 -1.66 18.05
N GLY A 29 12.87 -1.69 17.03
CA GLY A 29 13.00 -0.83 15.86
C GLY A 29 12.96 0.67 16.18
N LEU A 30 12.09 1.06 17.12
CA LEU A 30 12.04 2.43 17.63
C LEU A 30 13.32 2.80 18.38
N ILE A 31 13.79 1.97 19.32
CA ILE A 31 15.03 2.23 20.08
C ILE A 31 16.24 2.30 19.14
N ARG A 32 16.33 1.39 18.17
CA ARG A 32 17.38 1.36 17.15
C ARG A 32 17.42 2.66 16.34
N ASN A 33 16.27 3.13 15.88
CA ASN A 33 16.20 4.37 15.09
C ASN A 33 16.46 5.61 15.95
N ARG A 34 16.00 5.65 17.20
CA ARG A 34 16.38 6.73 18.14
C ARG A 34 17.88 6.77 18.38
N HIS A 35 18.52 5.61 18.59
CA HIS A 35 19.98 5.50 18.71
C HIS A 35 20.68 6.03 17.45
N ARG A 36 20.22 5.63 16.26
CA ARG A 36 20.75 6.13 14.99
C ARG A 36 20.69 7.65 14.89
N VAL A 37 19.58 8.26 15.30
CA VAL A 37 19.41 9.72 15.26
C VAL A 37 20.32 10.41 16.27
N GLU A 38 20.37 9.95 17.52
CA GLU A 38 21.23 10.54 18.55
C GLU A 38 22.71 10.52 18.15
N MET A 39 23.19 9.38 17.64
CA MET A 39 24.58 9.25 17.22
C MET A 39 24.87 10.09 15.96
N ALA A 40 23.92 10.20 15.03
CA ALA A 40 24.04 11.08 13.88
C ALA A 40 24.06 12.56 14.28
N TRP A 41 23.24 12.95 15.26
CA TRP A 41 23.22 14.32 15.77
C TRP A 41 24.53 14.67 16.48
N LEU A 42 25.03 13.78 17.34
CA LEU A 42 26.31 13.94 18.02
C LEU A 42 27.47 14.12 17.02
N GLU A 43 27.53 13.26 16.00
CA GLU A 43 28.54 13.38 14.95
C GLU A 43 28.37 14.69 14.17
N PHE A 44 27.15 15.08 13.82
CA PHE A 44 26.88 16.32 13.09
C PHE A 44 27.37 17.55 13.87
N ILE A 45 27.03 17.67 15.16
CA ILE A 45 27.43 18.84 15.95
C ILE A 45 28.95 18.87 16.24
N LEU A 46 29.61 17.70 16.31
CA LEU A 46 31.04 17.63 16.61
C LEU A 46 31.92 17.71 15.36
N ALA A 47 31.52 17.08 14.25
CA ALA A 47 32.33 17.00 13.03
C ALA A 47 32.00 18.13 12.03
N ASP A 48 30.72 18.42 11.82
CA ASP A 48 30.27 19.40 10.83
C ASP A 48 30.25 20.81 11.44
N LEU A 49 29.57 20.98 12.58
CA LEU A 49 29.49 22.28 13.27
C LEU A 49 30.71 22.59 14.14
N LYS A 50 31.51 21.57 14.50
CA LYS A 50 32.76 21.70 15.29
C LYS A 50 32.56 22.44 16.62
N LEU A 51 31.47 22.14 17.32
CA LEU A 51 31.11 22.83 18.58
C LEU A 51 32.03 22.51 19.76
N ALA A 52 32.84 21.45 19.66
CA ALA A 52 33.83 21.07 20.65
C ALA A 52 35.16 20.75 19.98
N ALA A 53 36.25 20.85 20.75
CA ALA A 53 37.55 20.35 20.33
C ALA A 53 37.53 18.81 20.35
N VAL A 54 37.61 18.21 19.16
CA VAL A 54 37.65 16.76 18.97
C VAL A 54 38.79 16.39 18.03
N THR A 55 39.51 15.33 18.37
CA THR A 55 40.58 14.75 17.55
C THR A 55 39.99 13.83 16.48
N GLU A 56 40.76 13.55 15.43
CA GLU A 56 40.35 12.62 14.36
C GLU A 56 40.07 11.21 14.92
N SER A 57 40.89 10.73 15.85
CA SER A 57 40.66 9.43 16.51
C SER A 57 39.39 9.39 17.34
N GLU A 58 38.95 10.52 17.93
CA GLU A 58 37.70 10.60 18.68
C GLU A 58 36.49 10.60 17.74
N LEU A 59 36.61 11.28 16.59
CA LEU A 59 35.59 11.23 15.53
C LEU A 59 35.44 9.80 14.96
N ASP A 60 36.56 9.08 14.75
CA ASP A 60 36.54 7.68 14.34
C ASP A 60 35.84 6.78 15.38
N ALA A 61 36.11 7.02 16.67
CA ALA A 61 35.46 6.28 17.75
C ALA A 61 33.95 6.57 17.83
N ILE A 62 33.52 7.83 17.63
CA ILE A 62 32.09 8.20 17.54
C ILE A 62 31.44 7.53 16.31
N ALA A 63 32.14 7.51 15.18
CA ALA A 63 31.67 6.85 13.97
C ALA A 63 31.50 5.33 14.18
N ALA A 64 32.39 4.69 14.95
CA ALA A 64 32.25 3.28 15.32
C ALA A 64 31.03 3.03 16.21
N LEU A 65 30.70 3.96 17.13
CA LEU A 65 29.52 3.87 17.99
C LEU A 65 28.19 4.06 17.22
N LYS A 66 28.20 4.59 16.00
CA LYS A 66 27.02 4.66 15.11
C LYS A 66 26.58 3.29 14.57
N ALA A 67 27.34 2.22 14.82
CA ALA A 67 26.97 0.88 14.38
C ALA A 67 25.52 0.51 14.80
N PRO A 68 24.80 -0.29 13.99
CA PRO A 68 23.41 -0.64 14.29
C PRO A 68 23.26 -1.27 15.68
N LEU A 69 22.31 -0.73 16.46
CA LEU A 69 22.01 -1.21 17.80
C LEU A 69 21.59 -2.70 17.77
N THR A 70 22.15 -3.50 18.67
CA THR A 70 21.79 -4.92 18.84
C THR A 70 20.61 -5.09 19.80
N GLU A 71 19.91 -6.23 19.75
CA GLU A 71 18.83 -6.54 20.69
C GLU A 71 19.33 -6.53 22.15
N ALA A 72 20.57 -6.97 22.39
CA ALA A 72 21.19 -6.90 23.71
C ALA A 72 21.41 -5.45 24.18
N GLY A 73 21.79 -4.55 23.28
CA GLY A 73 21.86 -3.11 23.55
C GLY A 73 20.50 -2.54 23.90
N ALA A 74 19.46 -2.87 23.13
CA ALA A 74 18.09 -2.45 23.42
C ALA A 74 17.57 -2.99 24.76
N ALA A 75 17.89 -4.24 25.13
CA ALA A 75 17.54 -4.81 26.42
C ALA A 75 18.19 -4.05 27.59
N ARG A 76 19.45 -3.62 27.44
CA ARG A 76 20.11 -2.76 28.44
C ARG A 76 19.41 -1.40 28.58
N ILE A 77 18.98 -0.81 27.47
CA ILE A 77 18.20 0.45 27.50
C ILE A 77 16.89 0.26 28.28
N LYS A 78 16.16 -0.84 28.07
CA LYS A 78 14.94 -1.15 28.85
C LYS A 78 15.22 -1.35 30.34
N GLU A 79 16.38 -1.89 30.71
CA GLU A 79 16.79 -2.01 32.12
C GLU A 79 17.00 -0.63 32.78
N ILE A 80 17.64 0.29 32.06
CA ILE A 80 17.82 1.68 32.49
C ILE A 80 16.48 2.40 32.56
N GLU A 81 15.60 2.20 31.58
CA GLU A 81 14.25 2.76 31.55
C GLU A 81 13.44 2.37 32.79
N ARG A 82 13.57 1.14 33.28
CA ARG A 82 12.88 0.69 34.49
C ARG A 82 13.22 1.53 35.73
N LYS A 83 14.39 2.19 35.75
CA LYS A 83 14.81 3.10 36.83
C LYS A 83 14.40 4.54 36.57
N THR A 84 14.43 4.98 35.31
CA THR A 84 14.20 6.38 34.92
C THR A 84 12.74 6.70 34.59
N ASN A 85 11.93 5.68 34.30
CA ASN A 85 10.57 5.78 33.77
C ASN A 85 10.45 6.71 32.54
N HIS A 86 11.52 6.81 31.76
CA HIS A 86 11.61 7.67 30.58
C HIS A 86 12.52 7.03 29.51
N ASP A 87 11.94 6.65 28.38
CA ASP A 87 12.61 5.87 27.33
C ASP A 87 13.76 6.60 26.62
N VAL A 88 13.58 7.87 26.21
CA VAL A 88 14.65 8.66 25.58
C VAL A 88 15.80 8.94 26.55
N LYS A 89 15.51 9.25 27.82
CA LYS A 89 16.55 9.46 28.83
C LYS A 89 17.35 8.18 29.10
N ALA A 90 16.71 7.02 29.06
CA ALA A 90 17.38 5.74 29.18
C ALA A 90 18.35 5.47 28.01
N LEU A 91 17.97 5.87 26.79
CA LEU A 91 18.86 5.82 25.62
C LEU A 91 20.06 6.76 25.79
N GLU A 92 19.85 8.00 26.25
CA GLU A 92 20.94 8.95 26.51
C GLU A 92 21.96 8.35 27.48
N TYR A 93 21.51 7.80 28.62
CA TYR A 93 22.42 7.16 29.59
C TYR A 93 23.14 5.94 29.02
N TYR A 94 22.46 5.16 28.17
CA TYR A 94 23.12 4.06 27.48
C TYR A 94 24.25 4.56 26.58
N ILE A 95 24.00 5.58 25.74
CA ILE A 95 25.01 6.16 24.85
C ILE A 95 26.18 6.72 25.66
N LYS A 96 25.90 7.49 26.72
CA LYS A 96 26.95 8.01 27.62
C LYS A 96 27.84 6.89 28.19
N SER A 97 27.25 5.77 28.62
CA SER A 97 28.03 4.62 29.09
C SER A 97 28.91 3.97 28.01
N GLN A 98 28.47 3.98 26.74
CA GLN A 98 29.27 3.49 25.62
C GLN A 98 30.42 4.46 25.29
N MET A 99 30.16 5.77 25.37
CA MET A 99 31.18 6.80 25.19
C MET A 99 32.26 6.71 26.27
N ASP A 100 31.88 6.56 27.55
CA ASP A 100 32.84 6.37 28.64
C ASP A 100 33.74 5.15 28.39
N ALA A 101 33.15 4.02 27.99
CA ALA A 101 33.89 2.80 27.68
C ALA A 101 34.83 2.94 26.48
N ALA A 102 34.52 3.86 25.55
CA ALA A 102 35.36 4.19 24.40
C ALA A 102 36.40 5.30 24.69
N GLY A 103 36.50 5.79 25.93
CA GLY A 103 37.41 6.88 26.30
C GLY A 103 36.90 8.28 25.93
N LEU A 104 35.64 8.40 25.51
CA LEU A 104 35.00 9.64 25.06
C LEU A 104 34.17 10.33 26.16
N GLY A 105 34.40 10.01 27.43
CA GLY A 105 33.55 10.47 28.54
C GLY A 105 33.47 12.00 28.68
N HIS A 106 34.52 12.72 28.29
CA HIS A 106 34.52 14.18 28.27
C HIS A 106 33.57 14.79 27.23
N LEU A 107 33.13 14.01 26.24
CA LEU A 107 32.15 14.41 25.23
C LEU A 107 30.73 13.91 25.55
N SER A 108 30.54 13.13 26.61
CA SER A 108 29.28 12.45 26.91
C SER A 108 28.09 13.40 27.09
N GLU A 109 28.31 14.60 27.63
CA GLU A 109 27.28 15.63 27.82
C GLU A 109 26.86 16.34 26.53
N TRP A 110 27.52 16.07 25.39
CA TRP A 110 27.07 16.52 24.07
C TRP A 110 25.98 15.62 23.46
N VAL A 111 25.80 14.41 23.99
CA VAL A 111 24.67 13.55 23.61
C VAL A 111 23.37 14.28 23.93
N HIS A 112 22.43 14.30 22.99
CA HIS A 112 21.16 15.02 23.11
C HIS A 112 21.30 16.55 23.26
N PHE A 113 22.45 17.14 22.90
CA PHE A 113 22.68 18.58 23.05
C PHE A 113 21.56 19.40 22.38
N ALA A 114 20.94 20.28 23.17
CA ALA A 114 19.85 21.20 22.82
C ALA A 114 18.56 20.57 22.23
N CYS A 115 18.51 19.24 22.09
CA CYS A 115 17.35 18.50 21.62
C CYS A 115 16.21 18.47 22.65
N THR A 116 15.00 18.23 22.16
CA THR A 116 13.92 17.66 22.97
C THR A 116 13.68 16.20 22.59
N SER A 117 13.04 15.42 23.47
CA SER A 117 12.67 14.02 23.20
C SER A 117 11.95 13.84 21.86
N ASP A 118 11.19 14.84 21.40
CA ASP A 118 10.51 14.76 20.11
C ASP A 118 11.42 14.86 18.91
N ASP A 119 12.49 15.65 18.98
CA ASP A 119 13.47 15.77 17.90
C ASP A 119 14.00 14.38 17.52
N ILE A 120 14.17 13.52 18.53
CA ILE A 120 14.60 12.12 18.37
C ILE A 120 13.45 11.20 17.98
N ASN A 121 12.27 11.37 18.58
CA ASN A 121 11.11 10.51 18.30
C ASN A 121 10.61 10.68 16.87
N ASN A 122 10.37 11.92 16.44
CA ASN A 122 9.73 12.18 15.15
C ASN A 122 10.64 11.78 13.98
N THR A 123 11.94 12.03 14.10
CA THR A 123 12.94 11.59 13.12
C THR A 123 13.06 10.07 13.10
N ALA A 124 13.05 9.40 14.27
CA ALA A 124 13.02 7.95 14.34
C ALA A 124 11.77 7.37 13.65
N TYR A 125 10.59 7.93 13.91
CA TYR A 125 9.36 7.53 13.23
C TYR A 125 9.40 7.80 11.73
N ALA A 126 9.98 8.93 11.29
CA ALA A 126 10.15 9.23 9.88
C ALA A 126 11.00 8.14 9.19
N LEU A 127 12.11 7.74 9.78
CA LEU A 127 12.94 6.63 9.28
C LEU A 127 12.16 5.30 9.24
N MET A 128 11.42 4.97 10.30
CA MET A 128 10.59 3.76 10.35
C MET A 128 9.51 3.75 9.26
N VAL A 129 8.83 4.88 9.04
CA VAL A 129 7.83 5.05 7.96
C VAL A 129 8.49 4.93 6.60
N GLY A 130 9.69 5.49 6.40
CA GLY A 130 10.47 5.31 5.18
C GLY A 130 10.79 3.84 4.88
N GLU A 131 11.25 3.09 5.88
CA GLU A 131 11.50 1.63 5.79
C GLU A 131 10.21 0.87 5.43
N GLY A 132 9.11 1.15 6.14
CA GLY A 132 7.82 0.51 5.88
C GLY A 132 7.25 0.85 4.51
N LYS A 133 7.37 2.11 4.08
CA LYS A 133 6.92 2.58 2.76
C LYS A 133 7.67 1.85 1.65
N ALA A 134 9.00 1.70 1.77
CA ALA A 134 9.81 0.98 0.80
C ALA A 134 9.39 -0.50 0.70
N LEU A 135 9.16 -1.16 1.84
CA LEU A 135 8.68 -2.54 1.89
C LEU A 135 7.30 -2.70 1.24
N LEU A 136 6.35 -1.83 1.56
CA LEU A 136 5.01 -1.86 0.95
C LEU A 136 5.06 -1.63 -0.55
N LEU A 137 5.86 -0.67 -1.03
CA LEU A 137 6.04 -0.43 -2.45
C LEU A 137 6.60 -1.67 -3.16
N ALA A 138 7.54 -2.39 -2.54
CA ALA A 138 8.08 -3.63 -3.09
C ALA A 138 7.00 -4.72 -3.21
N GLU A 139 6.18 -4.94 -2.18
CA GLU A 139 5.08 -5.93 -2.25
C GLU A 139 3.97 -5.52 -3.23
N LEU A 140 3.61 -4.23 -3.27
CA LEU A 140 2.64 -3.70 -4.23
C LEU A 140 3.13 -3.87 -5.68
N ASN A 141 4.42 -3.65 -5.94
CA ASN A 141 5.01 -3.90 -7.25
C ASN A 141 4.89 -5.36 -7.69
N ARG A 142 4.99 -6.32 -6.76
CA ARG A 142 4.82 -7.75 -7.06
C ARG A 142 3.36 -8.08 -7.42
N VAL A 143 2.40 -7.50 -6.70
CA VAL A 143 0.97 -7.62 -7.02
C VAL A 143 0.68 -7.02 -8.40
N LEU A 144 1.16 -5.80 -8.67
CA LEU A 144 1.03 -5.13 -9.96
C LEU A 144 1.62 -5.96 -11.10
N ALA A 145 2.85 -6.46 -10.94
CA ALA A 145 3.50 -7.29 -11.95
C ALA A 145 2.70 -8.57 -12.26
N GLN A 146 2.14 -9.21 -11.23
CA GLN A 146 1.30 -10.39 -11.41
C GLN A 146 -0.02 -10.04 -12.13
N LEU A 147 -0.71 -8.97 -11.71
CA LEU A 147 -1.93 -8.50 -12.38
C LEU A 147 -1.68 -8.17 -13.84
N GLU A 148 -0.57 -7.50 -14.13
CA GLU A 148 -0.18 -7.12 -15.49
C GLU A 148 0.19 -8.32 -16.35
N THR A 149 0.79 -9.34 -15.76
CA THR A 149 1.07 -10.61 -16.44
C THR A 149 -0.25 -11.27 -16.86
N LEU A 150 -1.17 -11.45 -15.91
CA LEU A 150 -2.50 -11.99 -16.18
C LEU A 150 -3.29 -11.13 -17.18
N ALA A 151 -3.17 -9.80 -17.11
CA ALA A 151 -3.83 -8.89 -18.02
C ALA A 151 -3.36 -9.08 -19.47
N ARG A 152 -2.06 -9.32 -19.69
CA ARG A 152 -1.52 -9.65 -21.03
C ARG A 152 -1.95 -11.03 -21.47
N ASP A 153 -1.83 -12.02 -20.59
CA ASP A 153 -2.20 -13.41 -20.90
C ASP A 153 -3.67 -13.52 -21.28
N PHE A 154 -4.53 -12.71 -20.65
CA PHE A 154 -5.99 -12.74 -20.83
C PHE A 154 -6.52 -11.60 -21.69
N ARG A 155 -5.63 -10.88 -22.40
CA ARG A 155 -5.94 -9.70 -23.22
C ARG A 155 -7.16 -9.89 -24.11
N SER A 156 -7.22 -11.01 -24.82
CA SER A 156 -8.24 -11.33 -25.82
C SER A 156 -9.30 -12.33 -25.34
N ILE A 157 -9.32 -12.69 -24.05
CA ILE A 157 -10.30 -13.65 -23.53
C ILE A 157 -11.63 -12.93 -23.30
N PRO A 158 -12.69 -13.19 -24.09
CA PRO A 158 -13.96 -12.50 -23.95
C PRO A 158 -14.64 -12.91 -22.64
N MET A 159 -15.32 -11.96 -22.01
CA MET A 159 -16.08 -12.17 -20.79
C MET A 159 -17.38 -11.40 -20.83
N MET A 160 -18.46 -12.02 -20.36
CA MET A 160 -19.71 -11.30 -20.12
C MET A 160 -19.54 -10.39 -18.89
N SER A 161 -19.70 -9.09 -19.08
CA SER A 161 -19.71 -8.14 -17.96
C SER A 161 -20.95 -8.35 -17.09
N ARG A 162 -20.88 -7.91 -15.84
CA ARG A 162 -22.04 -7.85 -14.95
C ARG A 162 -22.25 -6.45 -14.41
N THR A 163 -23.42 -5.88 -14.67
CA THR A 163 -23.84 -4.59 -14.08
C THR A 163 -25.06 -4.84 -13.21
N HIS A 164 -25.05 -4.35 -11.97
CA HIS A 164 -26.05 -4.75 -10.95
C HIS A 164 -26.17 -6.28 -10.78
N GLY A 165 -25.08 -7.00 -11.01
CA GLY A 165 -25.05 -8.48 -11.00
C GLY A 165 -25.73 -9.16 -12.19
N GLN A 166 -26.26 -8.40 -13.17
CA GLN A 166 -26.96 -8.93 -14.35
C GLN A 166 -26.06 -8.98 -15.59
N PRO A 167 -26.29 -9.92 -16.53
CA PRO A 167 -25.66 -9.94 -17.85
C PRO A 167 -25.61 -8.56 -18.51
N ALA A 168 -24.42 -8.14 -18.93
CA ALA A 168 -24.19 -6.86 -19.58
C ALA A 168 -23.17 -6.97 -20.70
N THR A 169 -23.02 -5.87 -21.45
CA THR A 169 -22.15 -5.74 -22.63
C THR A 169 -20.77 -6.39 -22.40
N PRO A 170 -20.33 -7.31 -23.28
CA PRO A 170 -19.09 -8.05 -23.11
C PRO A 170 -17.84 -7.15 -23.00
N THR A 171 -16.83 -7.67 -22.33
CA THR A 171 -15.49 -7.10 -22.12
C THR A 171 -14.45 -8.19 -22.40
N THR A 172 -13.17 -7.95 -22.08
CA THR A 172 -12.19 -9.03 -21.94
C THR A 172 -11.68 -9.12 -20.51
N LEU A 173 -11.32 -10.33 -20.07
CA LEU A 173 -10.71 -10.54 -18.75
C LEU A 173 -9.46 -9.66 -18.58
N GLY A 174 -8.60 -9.60 -19.61
CA GLY A 174 -7.41 -8.78 -19.57
C GLY A 174 -7.70 -7.30 -19.34
N LYS A 175 -8.75 -6.76 -19.97
CA LYS A 175 -9.18 -5.37 -19.74
C LYS A 175 -9.61 -5.16 -18.30
N GLU A 176 -10.42 -6.05 -17.71
CA GLU A 176 -10.85 -5.89 -16.31
C GLU A 176 -9.66 -5.91 -15.33
N LEU A 177 -8.62 -6.71 -15.61
CA LEU A 177 -7.40 -6.70 -14.82
C LEU A 177 -6.59 -5.40 -14.98
N VAL A 178 -6.55 -4.83 -16.19
CA VAL A 178 -5.94 -3.50 -16.42
C VAL A 178 -6.63 -2.42 -15.61
N ASN A 179 -7.96 -2.46 -15.45
CA ASN A 179 -8.69 -1.47 -14.64
C ASN A 179 -8.15 -1.43 -13.18
N PHE A 180 -7.91 -2.60 -12.58
CA PHE A 180 -7.31 -2.70 -11.24
C PHE A 180 -5.84 -2.30 -11.23
N ALA A 181 -5.05 -2.79 -12.20
CA ALA A 181 -3.63 -2.46 -12.29
C ALA A 181 -3.40 -0.95 -12.42
N TRP A 182 -4.21 -0.26 -13.23
CA TRP A 182 -4.13 1.19 -13.39
C TRP A 182 -4.45 1.95 -12.09
N ARG A 183 -5.51 1.55 -11.36
CA ARG A 183 -5.87 2.16 -10.06
C ARG A 183 -4.77 1.96 -9.02
N LEU A 184 -4.21 0.76 -8.94
CA LEU A 184 -3.12 0.44 -8.02
C LEU A 184 -1.81 1.16 -8.39
N ASP A 185 -1.47 1.26 -9.68
CA ASP A 185 -0.28 1.98 -10.13
C ASP A 185 -0.38 3.49 -9.87
N ARG A 186 -1.60 4.06 -9.94
CA ARG A 186 -1.84 5.45 -9.54
C ARG A 186 -1.48 5.70 -8.07
N GLU A 187 -1.95 4.84 -7.16
CA GLU A 187 -1.63 4.98 -5.74
C GLU A 187 -0.17 4.63 -5.45
N ARG A 188 0.42 3.68 -6.17
CA ARG A 188 1.87 3.40 -6.11
C ARG A 188 2.69 4.63 -6.47
N LYS A 189 2.38 5.31 -7.57
CA LYS A 189 3.07 6.54 -8.02
C LYS A 189 2.92 7.66 -6.98
N THR A 190 1.70 7.84 -6.46
CA THR A 190 1.42 8.82 -5.40
C THR A 190 2.25 8.53 -4.16
N LEU A 191 2.19 7.29 -3.65
CA LEU A 191 2.96 6.88 -2.49
C LEU A 191 4.46 7.06 -2.70
N ALA A 192 4.99 6.65 -3.86
CA ALA A 192 6.41 6.80 -4.18
C ALA A 192 6.87 8.27 -4.12
N ALA A 193 6.06 9.19 -4.65
CA ALA A 193 6.37 10.62 -4.70
C ALA A 193 6.25 11.36 -3.35
N LEU A 194 5.41 10.88 -2.43
CA LEU A 194 5.22 11.55 -1.13
C LEU A 194 6.52 11.53 -0.30
N PRO A 195 7.02 12.67 0.18
CA PRO A 195 8.27 12.72 0.93
C PRO A 195 8.10 12.13 2.34
N ILE A 196 9.22 11.73 2.92
CA ILE A 196 9.32 11.44 4.34
C ILE A 196 9.85 12.69 5.01
N MET A 197 9.09 13.27 5.93
CA MET A 197 9.40 14.56 6.53
C MET A 197 9.64 14.45 8.04
N ALA A 198 10.54 15.28 8.57
CA ALA A 198 10.83 15.35 10.00
C ALA A 198 11.28 16.76 10.43
N LYS A 199 11.32 17.01 11.74
CA LYS A 199 11.72 18.29 12.33
C LYS A 199 12.87 18.11 13.32
N MET A 200 13.68 19.15 13.46
CA MET A 200 14.80 19.25 14.40
C MET A 200 14.94 20.70 14.87
N ASN A 201 14.22 21.09 15.93
CA ASN A 201 14.12 22.51 16.32
C ASN A 201 13.83 22.74 17.82
N GLY A 202 14.07 21.73 18.66
CA GLY A 202 14.07 21.86 20.11
C GLY A 202 12.68 21.91 20.75
N ALA A 203 12.65 22.38 21.99
CA ALA A 203 11.53 22.18 22.91
C ALA A 203 10.16 22.68 22.42
N THR A 204 10.10 23.79 21.68
CA THR A 204 8.82 24.37 21.22
C THR A 204 8.87 24.87 19.78
N GLY A 205 9.80 24.37 18.96
CA GLY A 205 9.87 24.72 17.54
C GLY A 205 10.75 25.91 17.17
N ASN A 206 11.47 26.51 18.12
CA ASN A 206 12.11 27.83 17.93
C ASN A 206 13.62 27.83 18.17
N TYR A 207 14.27 26.67 18.31
CA TYR A 207 15.71 26.59 18.54
C TYR A 207 16.22 27.32 19.81
N ASN A 208 15.37 27.66 20.78
CA ASN A 208 15.72 28.54 21.91
C ASN A 208 17.03 28.15 22.63
N ALA A 209 17.19 26.85 22.97
CA ALA A 209 18.37 26.34 23.66
C ALA A 209 19.63 26.37 22.76
N HIS A 210 19.45 26.17 21.46
CA HIS A 210 20.53 26.19 20.48
C HIS A 210 21.04 27.63 20.31
N ALA A 211 20.13 28.57 19.99
CA ALA A 211 20.44 29.95 19.67
C ALA A 211 21.03 30.73 20.86
N VAL A 212 20.60 30.45 22.10
CA VAL A 212 21.20 31.10 23.27
C VAL A 212 22.61 30.59 23.58
N THR A 213 22.88 29.31 23.29
CA THR A 213 24.17 28.68 23.60
C THR A 213 25.21 29.00 22.55
N PHE A 214 24.82 29.00 21.27
CA PHE A 214 25.68 29.35 20.13
C PHE A 214 24.92 30.31 19.21
N PRO A 215 24.97 31.64 19.48
CA PRO A 215 24.18 32.63 18.76
C PRO A 215 24.67 32.91 17.34
N ASP A 216 25.92 32.60 17.03
CA ASP A 216 26.54 32.86 15.72
C ASP A 216 26.24 31.76 14.68
N ILE A 217 25.56 30.69 15.08
CA ILE A 217 25.20 29.58 14.19
C ILE A 217 23.80 29.81 13.62
N ASP A 218 23.67 29.68 12.30
CA ASP A 218 22.38 29.56 11.65
C ASP A 218 21.79 28.16 11.94
N TRP A 219 21.03 28.08 13.03
CA TRP A 219 20.42 26.83 13.47
C TRP A 219 19.29 26.33 12.57
N ILE A 220 18.71 27.21 11.73
CA ILE A 220 17.71 26.80 10.75
C ILE A 220 18.41 26.01 9.65
N ASP A 221 19.46 26.59 9.04
CA ASP A 221 20.28 25.89 8.04
C ASP A 221 20.90 24.60 8.62
N ALA A 222 21.46 24.65 9.81
CA ALA A 222 22.05 23.47 10.45
C ALA A 222 21.02 22.34 10.64
N GLY A 223 19.80 22.67 11.06
CA GLY A 223 18.70 21.71 11.19
C GLY A 223 18.30 21.10 9.84
N GLU A 224 18.18 21.92 8.79
CA GLU A 224 17.88 21.45 7.43
C GLU A 224 18.97 20.53 6.89
N ARG A 225 20.25 20.91 7.04
CA ARG A 225 21.40 20.09 6.61
C ARG A 225 21.47 18.77 7.37
N PHE A 226 21.21 18.77 8.68
CA PHE A 226 21.13 17.52 9.44
C PHE A 226 20.04 16.59 8.89
N LEU A 227 18.82 17.09 8.72
CA LEU A 227 17.69 16.30 8.24
C LEU A 227 17.92 15.78 6.81
N THR A 228 18.38 16.64 5.90
CA THR A 228 18.59 16.29 4.49
C THR A 228 19.82 15.42 4.26
N THR A 229 20.97 15.78 4.85
CA THR A 229 22.26 15.16 4.54
C THR A 229 22.57 13.98 5.46
N ALA A 230 22.31 14.10 6.76
CA ALA A 230 22.61 13.03 7.71
C ALA A 230 21.50 11.98 7.77
N LEU A 231 20.23 12.38 7.63
CA LEU A 231 19.08 11.47 7.76
C LEU A 231 18.35 11.16 6.44
N GLY A 232 18.51 11.98 5.40
CA GLY A 232 17.85 11.77 4.11
C GLY A 232 16.33 12.01 4.13
N VAL A 233 15.86 12.91 4.99
CA VAL A 233 14.44 13.27 5.16
C VAL A 233 14.22 14.76 4.87
N GLU A 234 13.01 15.10 4.43
CA GLU A 234 12.66 16.48 4.08
C GLU A 234 12.35 17.30 5.36
N PRO A 235 12.88 18.53 5.49
CA PRO A 235 12.68 19.33 6.69
C PRO A 235 11.26 19.86 6.86
N ILE A 236 10.77 19.83 8.10
CA ILE A 236 9.60 20.59 8.55
C ILE A 236 10.12 21.74 9.43
N LEU A 237 10.11 22.96 8.88
CA LEU A 237 10.57 24.15 9.60
C LEU A 237 9.56 24.64 10.63
N PHE A 238 8.27 24.55 10.29
CA PHE A 238 7.18 25.07 11.11
C PHE A 238 6.54 23.95 11.91
N SER A 239 6.97 23.81 13.15
CA SER A 239 6.40 22.84 14.08
C SER A 239 6.25 23.45 15.46
N THR A 240 5.48 22.78 16.31
CA THR A 240 5.52 23.03 17.75
C THR A 240 6.62 22.17 18.35
N GLN A 241 6.38 21.61 19.55
CA GLN A 241 7.24 20.57 20.09
C GLN A 241 7.22 19.30 19.24
N ILE A 242 6.12 19.03 18.51
CA ILE A 242 5.93 17.80 17.72
C ILE A 242 5.93 18.03 16.22
N ASN A 243 6.27 16.98 15.46
CA ASN A 243 5.93 16.90 14.04
C ASN A 243 4.40 16.96 13.86
N PRO A 244 3.85 17.83 12.99
CA PRO A 244 2.41 17.96 12.80
C PRO A 244 1.78 16.76 12.07
N ASN A 245 2.57 15.80 11.59
CA ASN A 245 2.15 14.54 10.95
C ASN A 245 1.33 14.70 9.67
N HIS A 246 1.36 15.86 9.00
CA HIS A 246 0.67 16.08 7.72
C HIS A 246 1.13 15.11 6.63
N TYR A 247 2.44 14.98 6.42
CA TYR A 247 3.00 14.03 5.44
C TYR A 247 2.57 12.57 5.73
N LEU A 248 2.49 12.20 7.00
CA LEU A 248 2.06 10.88 7.42
C LEU A 248 0.56 10.68 7.12
N SER A 249 -0.28 11.69 7.36
CA SER A 249 -1.69 11.67 6.97
C SER A 249 -1.88 11.48 5.46
N GLU A 250 -1.08 12.16 4.63
CA GLU A 250 -1.10 12.00 3.18
C GLU A 250 -0.71 10.57 2.75
N ILE A 251 0.34 10.00 3.36
CA ILE A 251 0.76 8.61 3.13
C ILE A 251 -0.37 7.65 3.51
N LEU A 252 -0.97 7.81 4.70
CA LEU A 252 -2.04 6.93 5.19
C LEU A 252 -3.28 7.00 4.29
N HIS A 253 -3.67 8.18 3.81
CA HIS A 253 -4.79 8.31 2.87
C HIS A 253 -4.51 7.66 1.51
N ALA A 254 -3.27 7.72 1.00
CA ALA A 254 -2.89 6.97 -0.20
C ALA A 254 -2.98 5.46 0.02
N LEU A 255 -2.54 4.98 1.18
CA LEU A 255 -2.64 3.57 1.56
C LEU A 255 -4.10 3.11 1.74
N ILE A 256 -5.01 3.97 2.25
CA ILE A 256 -6.45 3.68 2.32
C ILE A 256 -7.03 3.43 0.91
N ARG A 257 -6.72 4.30 -0.07
CA ARG A 257 -7.21 4.13 -1.45
C ARG A 257 -6.63 2.89 -2.13
N MET A 258 -5.37 2.56 -1.85
CA MET A 258 -4.74 1.32 -2.30
C MET A 258 -5.44 0.10 -1.69
N ALA A 259 -5.63 0.06 -0.38
CA ALA A 259 -6.30 -1.04 0.32
C ALA A 259 -7.76 -1.22 -0.14
N ALA A 260 -8.48 -0.13 -0.37
CA ALA A 260 -9.84 -0.17 -0.90
C ALA A 260 -9.90 -0.76 -2.32
N THR A 261 -8.90 -0.43 -3.17
CA THR A 261 -8.76 -1.03 -4.50
C THR A 261 -8.42 -2.52 -4.43
N CYS A 262 -7.60 -2.95 -3.45
CA CYS A 262 -7.35 -4.36 -3.20
C CYS A 262 -8.60 -5.11 -2.73
N ILE A 263 -9.42 -4.53 -1.84
CA ILE A 263 -10.70 -5.13 -1.42
C ILE A 263 -11.62 -5.36 -2.63
N ASP A 264 -11.73 -4.36 -3.51
CA ASP A 264 -12.54 -4.44 -4.72
C ASP A 264 -12.04 -5.56 -5.66
N LEU A 265 -10.73 -5.65 -5.84
CA LEU A 265 -10.08 -6.75 -6.57
C LEU A 265 -10.37 -8.12 -5.93
N ASP A 266 -10.17 -8.25 -4.62
CA ASP A 266 -10.37 -9.50 -3.88
C ASP A 266 -11.83 -9.99 -4.01
N ARG A 267 -12.80 -9.07 -3.95
CA ARG A 267 -14.23 -9.35 -4.12
C ARG A 267 -14.60 -9.77 -5.54
N ASP A 268 -14.06 -9.11 -6.55
CA ASP A 268 -14.29 -9.48 -7.93
C ASP A 268 -13.71 -10.86 -8.24
N PHE A 269 -12.50 -11.15 -7.77
CA PHE A 269 -11.91 -12.49 -7.90
C PHE A 269 -12.70 -13.56 -7.15
N TRP A 270 -13.20 -13.27 -5.95
CA TRP A 270 -14.14 -14.14 -5.25
C TRP A 270 -15.38 -14.43 -6.12
N GLY A 271 -15.95 -13.40 -6.74
CA GLY A 271 -17.11 -13.51 -7.62
C GLY A 271 -16.82 -14.34 -8.88
N TYR A 272 -15.70 -14.07 -9.57
CA TYR A 272 -15.30 -14.83 -10.75
C TYR A 272 -15.03 -16.30 -10.44
N ILE A 273 -14.45 -16.61 -9.28
CA ILE A 273 -14.26 -17.99 -8.81
C ILE A 273 -15.63 -18.64 -8.50
N SER A 274 -16.56 -17.91 -7.86
CA SER A 274 -17.91 -18.40 -7.61
C SER A 274 -18.71 -18.69 -8.89
N LEU A 275 -18.45 -17.94 -9.97
CA LEU A 275 -19.04 -18.16 -11.28
C LEU A 275 -18.36 -19.31 -12.06
N GLY A 276 -17.25 -19.83 -11.55
CA GLY A 276 -16.45 -20.86 -12.22
C GLY A 276 -15.59 -20.34 -13.36
N TYR A 277 -15.44 -19.01 -13.52
CA TYR A 277 -14.54 -18.43 -14.53
C TYR A 277 -13.08 -18.73 -14.22
N PHE A 278 -12.75 -18.74 -12.93
CA PHE A 278 -11.45 -19.20 -12.43
C PHE A 278 -11.62 -20.45 -11.59
N ARG A 279 -10.72 -21.41 -11.84
CA ARG A 279 -10.41 -22.51 -10.93
C ARG A 279 -9.17 -22.13 -10.12
N GLN A 280 -8.94 -22.84 -9.02
CA GLN A 280 -7.75 -22.65 -8.19
C GLN A 280 -6.86 -23.88 -8.22
N LYS A 281 -5.56 -23.66 -8.45
CA LYS A 281 -4.52 -24.68 -8.29
C LYS A 281 -4.50 -25.16 -6.84
N THR A 282 -4.68 -26.45 -6.65
CA THR A 282 -4.57 -27.11 -5.32
C THR A 282 -3.19 -27.74 -5.18
N GLU A 283 -2.55 -27.55 -4.03
CA GLU A 283 -1.40 -28.38 -3.64
C GLU A 283 -1.90 -29.74 -3.13
N THR A 284 -1.14 -30.81 -3.34
CA THR A 284 -1.55 -32.21 -3.07
C THR A 284 -1.91 -32.52 -1.62
N CYS A 285 -1.55 -31.64 -0.68
CA CYS A 285 -1.82 -31.79 0.76
C CYS A 285 -2.77 -30.73 1.34
N GLU A 286 -3.30 -29.79 0.55
CA GLU A 286 -4.22 -28.77 1.06
C GLU A 286 -5.63 -29.36 1.29
N VAL A 287 -6.16 -29.23 2.52
CA VAL A 287 -7.55 -29.59 2.85
C VAL A 287 -8.44 -28.37 2.69
N GLY A 288 -9.30 -28.37 1.67
CA GLY A 288 -10.16 -27.21 1.37
C GLY A 288 -11.42 -27.10 2.23
N SER A 289 -11.93 -28.20 2.81
CA SER A 289 -12.99 -28.21 3.82
C SER A 289 -12.85 -29.42 4.72
N SER A 290 -13.17 -29.28 6.01
CA SER A 290 -13.12 -30.37 6.99
C SER A 290 -14.17 -31.47 6.74
N THR A 291 -15.21 -31.18 5.96
CA THR A 291 -16.34 -32.10 5.70
C THR A 291 -16.62 -32.34 4.22
N MET A 292 -16.16 -31.46 3.33
CA MET A 292 -16.46 -31.53 1.89
C MET A 292 -15.16 -31.70 1.09
N PRO A 293 -14.74 -32.94 0.77
CA PRO A 293 -13.42 -33.22 0.22
C PRO A 293 -13.17 -32.65 -1.19
N HIS A 294 -14.23 -32.26 -1.91
CA HIS A 294 -14.15 -31.66 -3.24
C HIS A 294 -14.04 -30.13 -3.24
N LYS A 295 -14.16 -29.47 -2.07
CA LYS A 295 -14.32 -28.01 -1.98
C LYS A 295 -12.97 -27.29 -2.06
N VAL A 296 -12.82 -26.36 -3.00
CA VAL A 296 -11.66 -25.47 -3.13
C VAL A 296 -12.14 -24.02 -2.98
N ASN A 297 -11.66 -23.31 -1.95
CA ASN A 297 -12.19 -21.99 -1.53
C ASN A 297 -11.19 -20.88 -1.83
N PRO A 298 -11.64 -19.65 -2.20
CA PRO A 298 -10.76 -18.51 -2.48
C PRO A 298 -10.20 -17.85 -1.20
N ILE A 299 -9.68 -18.66 -0.27
CA ILE A 299 -9.31 -18.22 1.09
C ILE A 299 -8.21 -17.16 1.12
N ASP A 300 -7.36 -17.13 0.09
CA ASP A 300 -6.28 -16.15 -0.01
C ASP A 300 -6.87 -14.75 -0.28
N PHE A 301 -7.87 -14.61 -1.16
CA PHE A 301 -8.58 -13.35 -1.40
C PHE A 301 -9.42 -12.93 -0.19
N GLU A 302 -10.14 -13.87 0.44
CA GLU A 302 -10.94 -13.60 1.64
C GLU A 302 -10.07 -13.14 2.83
N ASN A 303 -8.87 -13.73 2.97
CA ASN A 303 -7.90 -13.32 3.97
C ASN A 303 -7.40 -11.89 3.71
N SER A 304 -7.09 -11.58 2.44
CA SER A 304 -6.66 -10.24 2.07
C SER A 304 -7.75 -9.20 2.37
N GLU A 305 -8.98 -9.42 1.90
CA GLU A 305 -10.11 -8.52 2.09
C GLU A 305 -10.27 -8.14 3.57
N GLY A 306 -10.26 -9.14 4.46
CA GLY A 306 -10.41 -8.92 5.90
C GLY A 306 -9.28 -8.10 6.51
N ASN A 307 -8.03 -8.36 6.14
CA ASN A 307 -6.88 -7.59 6.65
C ASN A 307 -6.86 -6.17 6.07
N MET A 308 -7.21 -5.98 4.81
CA MET A 308 -7.32 -4.64 4.20
C MET A 308 -8.38 -3.79 4.92
N GLY A 309 -9.53 -4.38 5.28
CA GLY A 309 -10.56 -3.70 6.07
C GLY A 309 -10.06 -3.24 7.45
N MET A 310 -9.31 -4.11 8.15
CA MET A 310 -8.67 -3.75 9.43
C MET A 310 -7.66 -2.62 9.26
N ALA A 311 -6.83 -2.68 8.20
CA ALA A 311 -5.86 -1.63 7.90
C ALA A 311 -6.55 -0.28 7.66
N ILE A 312 -7.60 -0.23 6.83
CA ILE A 312 -8.34 1.00 6.54
C ILE A 312 -8.89 1.62 7.83
N SER A 313 -9.53 0.82 8.69
CA SER A 313 -10.12 1.33 9.94
C SER A 313 -9.07 1.96 10.85
N MET A 314 -7.88 1.36 10.97
CA MET A 314 -6.80 1.92 11.78
C MET A 314 -6.19 3.17 11.12
N MET A 315 -5.94 3.14 9.82
CA MET A 315 -5.35 4.26 9.08
C MET A 315 -6.24 5.50 9.13
N ASP A 316 -7.57 5.34 9.01
CA ASP A 316 -8.52 6.44 9.08
C ASP A 316 -8.45 7.15 10.45
N HIS A 317 -8.39 6.39 11.54
CA HIS A 317 -8.17 6.94 12.88
C HIS A 317 -6.83 7.69 12.97
N LEU A 318 -5.72 7.06 12.55
CA LEU A 318 -4.38 7.64 12.66
C LEU A 318 -4.23 8.92 11.82
N ALA A 319 -4.73 8.91 10.59
CA ALA A 319 -4.62 10.01 9.63
C ALA A 319 -5.31 11.29 10.10
N VAL A 320 -6.38 11.17 10.89
CA VAL A 320 -7.10 12.31 11.47
C VAL A 320 -6.59 12.65 12.86
N LYS A 321 -6.42 11.65 13.74
CA LYS A 321 -6.10 11.89 15.16
C LYS A 321 -4.69 12.48 15.34
N LEU A 322 -3.72 12.11 14.50
CA LEU A 322 -2.33 12.58 14.63
C LEU A 322 -2.13 14.05 14.22
N LEU A 323 -3.10 14.65 13.52
CA LEU A 323 -3.11 16.08 13.19
C LEU A 323 -3.55 16.96 14.37
N ASN A 324 -4.11 16.36 15.42
CA ASN A 324 -4.73 17.06 16.53
C ASN A 324 -3.91 16.85 17.81
N SER A 325 -3.35 17.94 18.33
CA SER A 325 -2.63 17.99 19.60
C SER A 325 -2.91 19.31 20.30
N ARG A 326 -3.19 19.28 21.61
CA ARG A 326 -3.55 20.49 22.37
C ARG A 326 -2.34 21.41 22.54
N PHE A 327 -2.50 22.70 22.20
CA PHE A 327 -1.44 23.72 22.30
C PHE A 327 -0.14 23.28 21.58
N GLN A 328 1.03 23.45 22.20
CA GLN A 328 2.31 23.05 21.60
C GLN A 328 2.51 21.53 21.57
N ARG A 329 1.81 20.78 22.43
CA ARG A 329 1.50 19.34 22.29
C ARG A 329 0.72 18.82 23.50
N ASP A 330 0.01 17.72 23.29
CA ASP A 330 -0.24 16.70 24.30
C ASP A 330 0.45 15.37 23.89
N LEU A 331 0.45 14.36 24.78
CA LEU A 331 1.20 13.11 24.58
C LEU A 331 0.34 11.94 24.05
N THR A 332 -0.88 12.22 23.55
CA THR A 332 -1.78 11.16 23.06
C THR A 332 -1.31 10.53 21.75
N ASP A 333 -0.50 11.25 20.97
CA ASP A 333 0.17 10.77 19.76
C ASP A 333 1.22 9.70 20.05
N SER A 334 1.94 9.78 21.18
CA SER A 334 3.03 8.85 21.54
C SER A 334 2.57 7.39 21.56
N THR A 335 1.43 7.09 22.18
CA THR A 335 0.91 5.71 22.19
C THR A 335 0.30 5.33 20.83
N VAL A 336 -0.27 6.29 20.09
CA VAL A 336 -0.90 6.04 18.80
C VAL A 336 0.15 5.70 17.72
N LEU A 337 1.28 6.41 17.69
CA LEU A 337 2.38 6.15 16.75
C LEU A 337 3.01 4.75 16.93
N ARG A 338 2.93 4.16 18.13
CA ARG A 338 3.36 2.77 18.37
C ARG A 338 2.51 1.73 17.61
N ASN A 339 1.36 2.12 17.07
CA ASN A 339 0.48 1.24 16.29
C ASN A 339 0.75 1.27 14.79
N LEU A 340 1.73 2.05 14.31
CA LEU A 340 2.12 2.06 12.89
C LEU A 340 2.49 0.66 12.40
N GLY A 341 3.20 -0.14 13.21
CA GLY A 341 3.54 -1.52 12.86
C GLY A 341 2.33 -2.42 12.58
N ALA A 342 1.21 -2.19 13.28
CA ALA A 342 -0.01 -2.95 13.06
C ALA A 342 -0.66 -2.61 11.71
N VAL A 343 -0.72 -1.32 11.36
CA VAL A 343 -1.20 -0.84 10.05
C VAL A 343 -0.41 -1.49 8.92
N PHE A 344 0.92 -1.37 8.95
CA PHE A 344 1.78 -1.96 7.93
C PHE A 344 1.68 -3.49 7.92
N GLY A 345 1.52 -4.12 9.08
CA GLY A 345 1.32 -5.56 9.21
C GLY A 345 0.10 -6.05 8.45
N TYR A 346 -1.07 -5.43 8.66
CA TYR A 346 -2.30 -5.77 7.96
C TYR A 346 -2.18 -5.58 6.44
N LEU A 347 -1.59 -4.48 5.99
CA LEU A 347 -1.38 -4.21 4.56
C LEU A 347 -0.46 -5.25 3.91
N VAL A 348 0.66 -5.60 4.55
CA VAL A 348 1.60 -6.61 4.02
C VAL A 348 0.94 -7.99 3.96
N ILE A 349 0.17 -8.37 4.98
CA ILE A 349 -0.58 -9.63 4.96
C ILE A 349 -1.58 -9.62 3.80
N GLY A 350 -2.33 -8.53 3.62
CA GLY A 350 -3.27 -8.38 2.52
C GLY A 350 -2.59 -8.57 1.16
N LEU A 351 -1.58 -7.75 0.87
CA LEU A 351 -0.86 -7.81 -0.41
C LEU A 351 -0.25 -9.20 -0.69
N LYS A 352 0.36 -9.83 0.32
CA LYS A 352 0.95 -11.17 0.18
C LYS A 352 -0.11 -12.23 -0.12
N ASN A 353 -1.31 -12.14 0.47
CA ASN A 353 -2.40 -13.07 0.20
C ASN A 353 -3.09 -12.81 -1.13
N THR A 354 -3.35 -11.55 -1.52
CA THR A 354 -3.80 -11.22 -2.89
C THR A 354 -2.83 -11.78 -3.92
N LEU A 355 -1.52 -11.56 -3.75
CA LEU A 355 -0.50 -12.10 -4.66
C LEU A 355 -0.54 -13.63 -4.74
N LYS A 356 -0.75 -14.30 -3.60
CA LYS A 356 -0.87 -15.76 -3.55
C LYS A 356 -2.12 -16.24 -4.29
N GLY A 357 -3.26 -15.60 -4.08
CA GLY A 357 -4.51 -15.89 -4.78
C GLY A 357 -4.37 -15.72 -6.29
N LEU A 358 -3.80 -14.60 -6.74
CA LEU A 358 -3.55 -14.31 -8.16
C LEU A 358 -2.61 -15.34 -8.83
N LYS A 359 -1.70 -15.97 -8.10
CA LYS A 359 -0.83 -17.03 -8.64
C LYS A 359 -1.51 -18.39 -8.75
N LYS A 360 -2.60 -18.59 -8.01
CA LYS A 360 -3.36 -19.85 -7.96
C LYS A 360 -4.50 -19.90 -8.96
N VAL A 361 -4.92 -18.79 -9.55
CA VAL A 361 -6.05 -18.79 -10.49
C VAL A 361 -5.67 -19.40 -11.85
N GLU A 362 -6.59 -20.17 -12.41
CA GLU A 362 -6.54 -20.71 -13.77
C GLU A 362 -7.89 -20.49 -14.45
N ILE A 363 -7.88 -20.00 -15.69
CA ILE A 363 -9.12 -19.75 -16.43
C ILE A 363 -9.81 -21.05 -16.83
N ASP A 364 -11.14 -21.07 -16.71
CA ASP A 364 -12.00 -22.03 -17.40
C ASP A 364 -12.66 -21.39 -18.63
N GLY A 365 -11.97 -21.50 -19.77
CA GLY A 365 -12.44 -20.90 -21.03
C GLY A 365 -13.76 -21.48 -21.52
N ARG A 366 -14.11 -22.71 -21.11
CA ARG A 366 -15.38 -23.35 -21.50
C ARG A 366 -16.56 -22.70 -20.80
N VAL A 367 -16.41 -22.38 -19.51
CA VAL A 367 -17.47 -21.70 -18.73
C VAL A 367 -17.69 -20.29 -19.25
N LEU A 368 -16.62 -19.53 -19.52
CA LEU A 368 -16.70 -18.19 -20.11
C LEU A 368 -17.40 -18.18 -21.48
N ALA A 369 -17.00 -19.09 -22.38
CA ALA A 369 -17.59 -19.20 -23.70
C ALA A 369 -19.08 -19.57 -23.60
N ALA A 370 -19.42 -20.57 -22.78
CA ALA A 370 -20.81 -20.99 -22.59
C ALA A 370 -21.68 -19.88 -21.98
N ASP A 371 -21.15 -19.07 -21.06
CA ASP A 371 -21.88 -17.97 -20.45
C ASP A 371 -22.19 -16.86 -21.47
N LEU A 372 -21.27 -16.58 -22.40
CA LEU A 372 -21.53 -15.65 -23.51
C LEU A 372 -22.52 -16.23 -24.54
N GLU A 373 -22.36 -17.50 -24.92
CA GLU A 373 -23.23 -18.18 -25.90
C GLU A 373 -24.70 -18.24 -25.44
N GLN A 374 -24.93 -18.35 -24.13
CA GLN A 374 -26.27 -18.42 -23.55
C GLN A 374 -26.99 -17.06 -23.45
N ASN A 375 -26.31 -15.95 -23.77
CA ASN A 375 -26.84 -14.58 -23.62
C ASN A 375 -26.77 -13.77 -24.93
N PRO A 376 -27.43 -14.19 -26.03
CA PRO A 376 -27.46 -13.43 -27.28
C PRO A 376 -28.22 -12.10 -27.17
N GLU A 377 -28.99 -11.87 -26.10
CA GLU A 377 -29.67 -10.59 -25.81
C GLU A 377 -28.67 -9.44 -25.66
N LEU A 378 -27.40 -9.73 -25.34
CA LEU A 378 -26.32 -8.75 -25.27
C LEU A 378 -26.09 -8.03 -26.63
N LEU A 379 -26.49 -8.65 -27.74
CA LEU A 379 -26.41 -8.04 -29.07
C LEU A 379 -27.50 -7.00 -29.33
N ALA A 380 -28.49 -6.84 -28.43
CA ALA A 380 -29.52 -5.83 -28.58
C ALA A 380 -28.92 -4.40 -28.61
N GLU A 381 -27.92 -4.12 -27.77
CA GLU A 381 -27.28 -2.80 -27.71
C GLU A 381 -26.63 -2.36 -29.05
N PRO A 382 -25.73 -3.14 -29.68
CA PRO A 382 -25.11 -2.72 -30.93
C PRO A 382 -26.13 -2.66 -32.07
N ILE A 383 -27.12 -3.56 -32.07
CA ILE A 383 -28.19 -3.60 -33.08
C ILE A 383 -29.04 -2.33 -33.00
N GLN A 384 -29.54 -1.92 -31.83
CA GLN A 384 -30.29 -0.66 -31.72
C GLN A 384 -29.45 0.55 -32.12
N THR A 385 -28.15 0.51 -31.85
CA THR A 385 -27.25 1.63 -32.13
C THR A 385 -27.07 1.79 -33.64
N MET A 386 -26.89 0.69 -34.37
CA MET A 386 -26.87 0.70 -35.83
C MET A 386 -28.23 1.12 -36.40
N MET A 387 -29.34 0.62 -35.86
CA MET A 387 -30.69 1.05 -36.27
C MET A 387 -30.88 2.57 -36.16
N ARG A 388 -30.40 3.19 -35.07
CA ARG A 388 -30.44 4.65 -34.87
C ARG A 388 -29.66 5.40 -35.96
N VAL A 389 -28.46 4.93 -36.31
CA VAL A 389 -27.62 5.56 -37.33
C VAL A 389 -28.30 5.58 -38.70
N TYR A 390 -29.04 4.53 -39.04
CA TYR A 390 -29.73 4.41 -40.32
C TYR A 390 -31.20 4.88 -40.29
N GLY A 391 -31.65 5.53 -39.21
CA GLY A 391 -32.98 6.13 -39.14
C GLY A 391 -34.13 5.13 -39.03
N GLU A 392 -33.89 3.91 -38.55
CA GLU A 392 -34.95 2.94 -38.30
C GLU A 392 -35.86 3.42 -37.15
N PRO A 393 -37.20 3.46 -37.33
CA PRO A 393 -38.10 4.01 -36.33
C PRO A 393 -38.16 3.15 -35.06
N GLN A 394 -38.24 3.81 -33.90
CA GLN A 394 -38.42 3.20 -32.57
C GLN A 394 -37.43 2.05 -32.27
N PRO A 395 -36.11 2.27 -32.42
CA PRO A 395 -35.15 1.16 -32.41
C PRO A 395 -35.04 0.48 -31.05
N TYR A 396 -35.14 1.26 -29.98
CA TYR A 396 -35.11 0.74 -28.61
C TYR A 396 -36.37 -0.06 -28.28
N GLU A 397 -37.55 0.45 -28.64
CA GLU A 397 -38.84 -0.19 -28.35
C GLU A 397 -38.98 -1.51 -29.11
N LYS A 398 -38.55 -1.55 -30.38
CA LYS A 398 -38.53 -2.76 -31.20
C LYS A 398 -37.67 -3.87 -30.58
N LEU A 399 -36.47 -3.52 -30.13
CA LEU A 399 -35.57 -4.49 -29.48
C LEU A 399 -36.03 -4.87 -28.08
N LYS A 400 -36.55 -3.93 -27.30
CA LYS A 400 -37.13 -4.21 -25.98
C LYS A 400 -38.30 -5.19 -26.07
N ALA A 401 -39.15 -5.06 -27.09
CA ALA A 401 -40.25 -6.00 -27.33
C ALA A 401 -39.75 -7.42 -27.67
N LEU A 402 -38.59 -7.51 -28.34
CA LEU A 402 -37.95 -8.79 -28.70
C LEU A 402 -37.26 -9.45 -27.49
N THR A 403 -36.54 -8.69 -26.67
CA THR A 403 -35.61 -9.24 -25.67
C THR A 403 -36.11 -9.20 -24.22
N ARG A 404 -37.08 -8.35 -23.87
CA ARG A 404 -37.45 -8.16 -22.46
C ARG A 404 -38.22 -9.38 -21.92
N GLY A 405 -37.60 -10.07 -20.95
CA GLY A 405 -38.22 -11.20 -20.24
C GLY A 405 -38.31 -12.48 -21.07
N LYS A 406 -37.64 -12.54 -22.22
CA LYS A 406 -37.59 -13.70 -23.12
C LYS A 406 -36.13 -14.04 -23.40
N ARG A 407 -35.80 -15.33 -23.46
CA ARG A 407 -34.56 -15.76 -24.09
C ARG A 407 -34.74 -15.72 -25.59
N ILE A 408 -33.79 -15.14 -26.30
CA ILE A 408 -33.77 -15.10 -27.76
C ILE A 408 -32.66 -16.02 -28.27
N SER A 409 -32.78 -16.49 -29.50
CA SER A 409 -31.71 -17.19 -30.21
C SER A 409 -31.06 -16.27 -31.23
N LEU A 410 -29.84 -16.61 -31.67
CA LEU A 410 -29.19 -15.90 -32.78
C LEU A 410 -30.01 -15.98 -34.09
N ALA A 411 -30.77 -17.06 -34.29
CA ALA A 411 -31.66 -17.21 -35.45
C ALA A 411 -32.85 -16.23 -35.40
N GLU A 412 -33.46 -16.05 -34.24
CA GLU A 412 -34.51 -15.06 -34.04
C GLU A 412 -33.98 -13.63 -34.19
N MET A 413 -32.77 -13.36 -33.67
CA MET A 413 -32.09 -12.08 -33.88
C MET A 413 -31.82 -11.84 -35.38
N GLY A 414 -31.39 -12.86 -36.12
CA GLY A 414 -31.19 -12.80 -37.57
C GLY A 414 -32.47 -12.45 -38.32
N THR A 415 -33.58 -13.09 -37.96
CA THR A 415 -34.91 -12.81 -38.53
C THR A 415 -35.35 -11.37 -38.24
N PHE A 416 -35.10 -10.88 -37.03
CA PHE A 416 -35.36 -9.50 -36.67
C PHE A 416 -34.54 -8.52 -37.52
N ILE A 417 -33.23 -8.78 -37.71
CA ILE A 417 -32.36 -7.95 -38.54
C ILE A 417 -32.84 -7.89 -40.00
N ASP A 418 -33.35 -9.00 -40.54
CA ASP A 418 -33.91 -9.03 -41.90
C ASP A 418 -35.13 -8.12 -42.07
N SER A 419 -35.96 -8.03 -41.03
CA SER A 419 -37.18 -7.22 -41.02
C SER A 419 -36.93 -5.71 -40.99
N LEU A 420 -35.70 -5.27 -40.73
CA LEU A 420 -35.35 -3.84 -40.70
C LEU A 420 -35.51 -3.23 -42.09
N THR A 421 -36.11 -2.05 -42.18
CA THR A 421 -36.47 -1.43 -43.47
C THR A 421 -35.53 -0.29 -43.86
N ALA A 422 -34.95 0.40 -42.88
CA ALA A 422 -34.07 1.55 -43.11
C ALA A 422 -32.58 1.16 -43.15
N VAL A 423 -32.21 -0.01 -42.62
CA VAL A 423 -30.82 -0.48 -42.55
C VAL A 423 -30.39 -1.14 -43.88
N PRO A 424 -29.29 -0.71 -44.53
CA PRO A 424 -28.81 -1.32 -45.78
C PRO A 424 -28.34 -2.76 -45.62
N ASP A 425 -28.47 -3.59 -46.67
CA ASP A 425 -28.10 -5.01 -46.65
C ASP A 425 -26.64 -5.29 -46.23
N PRO A 426 -25.61 -4.51 -46.65
CA PRO A 426 -24.24 -4.71 -46.18
C PRO A 426 -24.12 -4.53 -44.65
N VAL A 427 -24.93 -3.65 -44.07
CA VAL A 427 -24.95 -3.40 -42.62
C VAL A 427 -25.69 -4.52 -41.91
N LYS A 428 -26.83 -4.97 -42.45
CA LYS A 428 -27.55 -6.16 -41.94
C LYS A 428 -26.64 -7.38 -41.92
N ALA A 429 -25.86 -7.61 -42.99
CA ALA A 429 -24.89 -8.70 -43.05
C ALA A 429 -23.85 -8.59 -41.92
N ARG A 430 -23.31 -7.39 -41.69
CA ARG A 430 -22.39 -7.13 -40.56
C ARG A 430 -23.06 -7.35 -39.19
N MET A 431 -24.31 -6.92 -39.02
CA MET A 431 -25.06 -7.13 -37.77
C MET A 431 -25.23 -8.62 -37.45
N LYS A 432 -25.51 -9.45 -38.47
CA LYS A 432 -25.66 -10.90 -38.33
C LYS A 432 -24.36 -11.66 -38.04
N GLN A 433 -23.20 -11.04 -38.28
CA GLN A 433 -21.89 -11.62 -37.95
C GLN A 433 -21.51 -11.40 -36.47
N LEU A 434 -22.25 -10.54 -35.74
CA LEU A 434 -21.98 -10.31 -34.33
C LEU A 434 -22.31 -11.55 -33.50
N THR A 435 -21.43 -11.86 -32.56
CA THR A 435 -21.69 -12.79 -31.46
C THR A 435 -21.34 -12.09 -30.14
N PRO A 436 -21.90 -12.52 -29.00
CA PRO A 436 -21.48 -11.95 -27.72
C PRO A 436 -19.96 -12.05 -27.50
N ALA A 437 -19.31 -13.12 -27.96
CA ALA A 437 -17.86 -13.28 -27.85
C ALA A 437 -17.04 -12.32 -28.71
N THR A 438 -17.56 -11.85 -29.85
CA THR A 438 -16.87 -10.89 -30.72
C THR A 438 -17.27 -9.44 -30.45
N TYR A 439 -18.37 -9.20 -29.72
CA TYR A 439 -18.83 -7.88 -29.31
C TYR A 439 -18.10 -7.36 -28.06
N ILE A 440 -16.76 -7.31 -28.14
CA ILE A 440 -15.87 -6.87 -27.05
C ILE A 440 -15.36 -5.42 -27.22
N GLY A 441 -15.82 -4.73 -28.27
CA GLY A 441 -15.44 -3.35 -28.56
C GLY A 441 -13.93 -3.14 -28.65
N MET A 442 -13.42 -2.15 -27.94
CA MET A 442 -11.99 -1.78 -27.91
C MET A 442 -11.23 -2.40 -26.73
N ALA A 443 -11.77 -3.44 -26.07
CA ALA A 443 -11.20 -3.99 -24.83
C ALA A 443 -9.71 -4.38 -24.99
N GLU A 444 -9.37 -5.08 -26.07
CA GLU A 444 -7.98 -5.46 -26.38
C GLU A 444 -7.07 -4.25 -26.61
N ALA A 445 -7.54 -3.24 -27.37
CA ALA A 445 -6.78 -2.04 -27.66
C ALA A 445 -6.53 -1.18 -26.40
N LEU A 446 -7.47 -1.21 -25.43
CA LEU A 446 -7.28 -0.55 -24.13
C LEU A 446 -6.19 -1.24 -23.30
N VAL A 447 -6.11 -2.57 -23.36
CA VAL A 447 -5.01 -3.33 -22.74
C VAL A 447 -3.67 -2.95 -23.37
N ASP A 448 -3.60 -2.92 -24.71
CA ASP A 448 -2.38 -2.51 -25.41
C ASP A 448 -1.97 -1.08 -25.07
N ARG A 449 -2.95 -0.18 -24.99
CA ARG A 449 -2.70 1.22 -24.65
C ARG A 449 -2.07 1.34 -23.26
N TYR A 450 -2.62 0.65 -22.27
CA TYR A 450 -2.07 0.64 -20.91
C TYR A 450 -0.59 0.25 -20.88
N PHE A 451 -0.19 -0.75 -21.69
CA PHE A 451 1.21 -1.17 -21.75
C PHE A 451 2.09 -0.28 -22.61
N SER A 452 1.55 0.38 -23.64
CA SER A 452 2.32 1.32 -24.48
C SER A 452 2.77 2.57 -23.73
N ASP A 453 2.00 3.00 -22.73
CA ASP A 453 2.30 4.19 -21.91
C ASP A 453 3.26 3.86 -20.73
N LYS A 454 3.69 2.60 -20.58
CA LYS A 454 4.69 2.19 -19.58
C LYS A 454 6.11 2.25 -20.15
N PRO A 455 7.11 2.69 -19.37
CA PRO A 455 8.50 2.52 -19.77
C PRO A 455 8.73 1.03 -20.01
N THR A 456 9.29 0.67 -21.16
CA THR A 456 9.83 -0.68 -21.38
C THR A 456 10.92 -0.90 -20.34
N SER A 457 10.62 -1.76 -19.36
CA SER A 457 11.51 -2.17 -18.27
C SER A 457 12.71 -2.93 -18.78
#